data_AF-A0A3N5FYW6-F1
#
_entry.id   AF-A0A3N5FYW6-F1
#
_cell.length_a   1.000
_cell.length_b   1.000
_cell.length_c   1.000
_cell.angle_alpha   90.00
_cell.angle_beta   90.00
_cell.angle_gamma   90.00
#
_symmetry.space_group_name_H-M   'P 1'
#
loop_
_entity.id
_entity.type
_entity.pdbx_description
1 polymer ?
#
loop_
_entity_poly.entity_id
_entity_poly.type
_entity_poly.pdbx_seq_one_letter_code
_entity_poly.pdbx_strand_id
1 'polypeptide(L)'
;TPIVAHRTSPTNLGLYLLSTIAAHDFGWIGTVAAIERLEATLGTMNSLERFRGHFYNWYDTRDLRPLDPKYVSSVDSGNLAGHLVALGQACQEIIDRPLLGPQVLAGIADTILLLRASARAIVDDRRTQTVTRKHLDEALDALTTALSPAPVTPGDWVLRLTELEARAHTLADIARTLTAERGDGADAELLAWAEALDASIESHARDLDVALPWARLVFGKALSRGASTPEQALGWTSIPRFFFSLPSLADAPEHCENAIHELTTLRARLASDSAAQSDTLTRIDAIIESLARSAAASGALVRRLSTLVQLTKTIFDAMDFGFLFDPARKLFSIGYRVADNSLDPSCYDLLASEARLTSFIAIAKGDVPSTHWFHLGRALTPVDRGSALVSWSGSMFEYLMPALVMRSPSGSLLGQTYHLIVRRQRKYGTERGVPWGVSESAYNVRDLELTYQYSNFGVPGLGLKRGLSEDVVVAPYATALAAMIDPEAAAQNFLRLTEAGASSRYGFYEALDYT
;
A
#
# COMPACT_ATOMS: atom_id res chain seq x y z
N THR A 1 -16.31 -2.40 -22.83
CA THR A 1 -15.10 -2.28 -21.99
C THR A 1 -14.87 -0.81 -21.68
N PRO A 2 -14.46 -0.44 -20.46
CA PRO A 2 -14.20 0.95 -20.10
C PRO A 2 -13.06 1.54 -20.95
N ILE A 3 -13.13 2.84 -21.25
CA ILE A 3 -12.08 3.58 -21.95
C ILE A 3 -10.98 3.93 -20.96
N VAL A 4 -9.73 3.63 -21.30
CA VAL A 4 -8.57 3.94 -20.45
C VAL A 4 -8.14 5.39 -20.67
N ALA A 5 -8.17 6.18 -19.61
CA ALA A 5 -7.58 7.53 -19.61
C ALA A 5 -6.06 7.42 -19.45
N HIS A 6 -5.32 7.63 -20.53
CA HIS A 6 -3.85 7.57 -20.55
C HIS A 6 -3.19 8.82 -19.96
N ARG A 7 -3.45 9.12 -18.69
CA ARG A 7 -2.84 10.24 -17.97
C ARG A 7 -2.57 9.94 -16.50
N THR A 8 -1.52 10.54 -15.94
CA THR A 8 -1.21 10.49 -14.51
C THR A 8 -0.80 11.86 -13.98
N SER A 9 -0.95 12.08 -12.68
CA SER A 9 -0.62 13.31 -11.97
C SER A 9 0.38 13.06 -10.84
N PRO A 10 1.04 14.10 -10.29
CA PRO A 10 1.95 13.93 -9.16
C PRO A 10 1.26 13.32 -7.93
N THR A 11 -0.02 13.67 -7.70
CA THR A 11 -0.85 13.05 -6.65
C THR A 11 -1.04 11.55 -6.89
N ASN A 12 -1.37 11.13 -8.12
CA ASN A 12 -1.54 9.72 -8.46
C ASN A 12 -0.24 8.93 -8.32
N LEU A 13 0.89 9.52 -8.74
CA LEU A 13 2.22 8.92 -8.58
C LEU A 13 2.54 8.68 -7.09
N GLY A 14 2.33 9.69 -6.25
CA GLY A 14 2.57 9.57 -4.81
C GLY A 14 1.66 8.55 -4.13
N LEU A 15 0.35 8.55 -4.44
CA LEU A 15 -0.60 7.57 -3.90
C LEU A 15 -0.27 6.14 -4.34
N TYR A 16 0.17 5.94 -5.58
CA TYR A 16 0.59 4.63 -6.06
C TYR A 16 1.83 4.10 -5.32
N LEU A 17 2.82 4.96 -5.08
CA LEU A 17 3.99 4.61 -4.27
C LEU A 17 3.58 4.18 -2.85
N LEU A 18 2.72 4.95 -2.19
CA LEU A 18 2.22 4.60 -0.85
C LEU A 18 1.33 3.35 -0.87
N SER A 19 0.58 3.10 -1.94
CA SER A 19 -0.20 1.87 -2.08
C SER A 19 0.68 0.61 -2.17
N THR A 20 1.89 0.75 -2.76
CA THR A 20 2.87 -0.34 -2.81
C THR A 20 3.42 -0.64 -1.42
N ILE A 21 3.73 0.39 -0.63
CA ILE A 21 4.12 0.25 0.78
C ILE A 21 2.98 -0.35 1.60
N ALA A 22 1.75 0.14 1.44
CA ALA A 22 0.59 -0.41 2.14
C ALA A 22 0.39 -1.90 1.82
N ALA A 23 0.52 -2.30 0.55
CA ALA A 23 0.43 -3.70 0.15
C ALA A 23 1.52 -4.57 0.80
N HIS A 24 2.72 -4.03 1.00
CA HIS A 24 3.78 -4.69 1.76
C HIS A 24 3.44 -4.78 3.25
N ASP A 25 2.98 -3.69 3.86
CA ASP A 25 2.69 -3.62 5.30
C ASP A 25 1.51 -4.50 5.71
N PHE A 26 0.51 -4.65 4.83
CA PHE A 26 -0.58 -5.62 4.97
C PHE A 26 -0.16 -7.06 4.64
N GLY A 27 1.05 -7.29 4.14
CA GLY A 27 1.54 -8.61 3.77
C GLY A 27 0.90 -9.17 2.50
N TRP A 28 0.33 -8.35 1.63
CA TRP A 28 -0.20 -8.79 0.33
C TRP A 28 0.91 -9.09 -0.68
N ILE A 29 2.05 -8.40 -0.56
CA ILE A 29 3.28 -8.66 -1.33
C ILE A 29 4.49 -8.74 -0.40
N GLY A 30 5.51 -9.49 -0.81
CA GLY A 30 6.81 -9.57 -0.13
C GLY A 30 7.71 -8.36 -0.40
N THR A 31 8.79 -8.28 0.36
CA THR A 31 9.81 -7.22 0.33
C THR A 31 10.44 -7.08 -1.05
N VAL A 32 10.85 -8.19 -1.67
CA VAL A 32 11.49 -8.17 -2.99
C VAL A 32 10.56 -7.57 -4.05
N ALA A 33 9.30 -8.01 -4.08
CA ALA A 33 8.30 -7.53 -5.02
C ALA A 33 7.97 -6.04 -4.80
N ALA A 34 7.90 -5.60 -3.54
CA ALA A 34 7.70 -4.19 -3.20
C ALA A 34 8.85 -3.32 -3.71
N ILE A 35 10.11 -3.72 -3.47
CA ILE A 35 11.29 -2.99 -3.94
C ILE A 35 11.30 -2.89 -5.46
N GLU A 36 11.08 -3.99 -6.18
CA GLU A 36 11.06 -4.00 -7.65
C GLU A 36 10.01 -3.04 -8.21
N ARG A 37 8.82 -3.01 -7.61
CA ARG A 37 7.72 -2.13 -8.01
C ARG A 37 8.03 -0.66 -7.74
N LEU A 38 8.65 -0.35 -6.60
CA LEU A 38 9.09 1.01 -6.26
C LEU A 38 10.22 1.48 -7.18
N GLU A 39 11.23 0.64 -7.44
CA GLU A 39 12.34 0.93 -8.35
C GLU A 39 11.86 1.20 -9.77
N ALA A 40 10.96 0.37 -10.31
CA ALA A 40 10.40 0.57 -11.64
C ALA A 40 9.63 1.91 -11.74
N THR A 41 8.86 2.23 -10.70
CA THR A 41 8.05 3.45 -10.66
C THR A 41 8.91 4.70 -10.54
N LEU A 42 9.82 4.73 -9.57
CA LEU A 42 10.71 5.87 -9.36
C LEU A 42 11.71 6.03 -10.51
N GLY A 43 12.14 4.93 -11.14
CA GLY A 43 12.95 4.96 -12.37
C GLY A 43 12.22 5.68 -13.50
N THR A 44 10.93 5.37 -13.71
CA THR A 44 10.09 6.07 -14.69
C THR A 44 9.91 7.54 -14.31
N MET A 45 9.57 7.83 -13.05
CA MET A 45 9.41 9.20 -12.56
C MET A 45 10.69 10.04 -12.73
N ASN A 46 11.88 9.42 -12.66
CA ASN A 46 13.15 10.10 -12.86
C ASN A 46 13.38 10.54 -14.31
N SER A 47 12.70 9.93 -15.27
CA SER A 47 12.76 10.30 -16.70
C SER A 47 11.78 11.40 -17.10
N LEU A 48 10.80 11.73 -16.25
CA LEU A 48 9.78 12.74 -16.55
C LEU A 48 10.38 14.15 -16.61
N GLU A 49 9.94 14.95 -17.58
CA GLU A 49 10.26 16.37 -17.65
C GLU A 49 9.72 17.09 -16.41
N ARG A 50 10.53 17.97 -15.80
CA ARG A 50 10.19 18.73 -14.59
C ARG A 50 10.44 20.21 -14.77
N PHE A 51 9.74 21.03 -14.00
CA PHE A 51 9.96 22.48 -13.92
C PHE A 51 10.38 22.87 -12.51
N ARG A 52 11.63 23.36 -12.35
CA ARG A 52 12.20 23.74 -11.04
C ARG A 52 12.07 22.64 -9.97
N GLY A 53 12.31 21.39 -10.39
CA GLY A 53 12.16 20.20 -9.55
C GLY A 53 10.73 19.70 -9.34
N HIS A 54 9.70 20.46 -9.75
CA HIS A 54 8.31 20.03 -9.70
C HIS A 54 7.91 19.23 -10.93
N PHE A 55 7.03 18.27 -10.72
CA PHE A 55 6.32 17.58 -11.78
C PHE A 55 5.15 18.44 -12.29
N TYR A 56 4.84 18.34 -13.58
CA TYR A 56 3.65 18.95 -14.17
C TYR A 56 2.38 18.22 -13.71
N ASN A 57 1.23 18.87 -13.82
CA ASN A 57 -0.06 18.32 -13.37
C ASN A 57 -0.45 17.03 -14.10
N TRP A 58 -0.08 16.87 -15.38
CA TRP A 58 -0.45 15.72 -16.19
C TRP A 58 0.67 15.25 -17.11
N TYR A 59 0.84 13.94 -17.19
CA TYR A 59 1.70 13.24 -18.15
C TYR A 59 0.90 12.17 -18.88
N ASP A 60 1.17 11.95 -20.17
CA ASP A 60 0.63 10.79 -20.91
C ASP A 60 1.35 9.52 -20.44
N THR A 61 0.60 8.49 -20.05
CA THR A 61 1.20 7.26 -19.49
C THR A 61 1.85 6.36 -20.55
N ARG A 62 1.70 6.67 -21.85
CA ARG A 62 2.23 5.85 -22.95
C ARG A 62 3.60 6.32 -23.43
N ASP A 63 3.81 7.64 -23.48
CA ASP A 63 5.01 8.25 -24.04
C ASP A 63 5.74 9.18 -23.04
N LEU A 64 5.21 9.33 -21.82
CA LEU A 64 5.79 10.09 -20.71
C LEU A 64 5.87 11.61 -20.93
N ARG A 65 5.30 12.14 -22.02
CA ARG A 65 5.33 13.58 -22.27
C ARG A 65 4.37 14.32 -21.32
N PRO A 66 4.73 15.52 -20.84
CA PRO A 66 3.78 16.39 -20.16
C PRO A 66 2.66 16.78 -21.12
N LEU A 67 1.43 16.84 -20.61
CA LEU A 67 0.27 17.27 -21.38
C LEU A 67 0.15 18.80 -21.36
N ASP A 68 -0.25 19.38 -22.50
CA ASP A 68 -0.50 20.81 -22.62
C ASP A 68 -1.89 21.21 -22.08
N PRO A 69 -2.03 22.41 -21.50
CA PRO A 69 -0.94 23.35 -21.18
C PRO A 69 -0.12 22.89 -19.97
N LYS A 70 1.22 23.01 -20.06
CA LYS A 70 2.13 22.72 -18.95
C LYS A 70 1.81 23.59 -17.73
N TYR A 71 1.46 22.94 -16.62
CA TYR A 71 1.06 23.59 -15.38
C TYR A 71 1.70 22.89 -14.17
N VAL A 72 2.18 23.66 -13.20
CA VAL A 72 2.64 23.13 -11.91
C VAL A 72 1.59 23.45 -10.85
N SER A 73 1.01 22.41 -10.26
CA SER A 73 -0.02 22.53 -9.22
C SER A 73 0.63 22.58 -7.83
N SER A 74 0.25 23.57 -7.01
CA SER A 74 0.75 23.70 -5.64
C SER A 74 0.31 22.52 -4.77
N VAL A 75 -0.92 22.05 -4.95
CA VAL A 75 -1.50 20.90 -4.21
C VAL A 75 -0.82 19.60 -4.62
N ASP A 76 -0.73 19.32 -5.92
CA ASP A 76 -0.11 18.07 -6.39
C ASP A 76 1.36 17.99 -5.98
N SER A 77 2.05 19.12 -6.00
CA SER A 77 3.43 19.23 -5.51
C SER A 77 3.54 18.95 -4.02
N GLY A 78 2.68 19.54 -3.19
CA GLY A 78 2.71 19.30 -1.74
C GLY A 78 2.34 17.86 -1.38
N ASN A 79 1.33 17.28 -2.05
CA ASN A 79 0.96 15.88 -1.89
C ASN A 79 2.12 14.95 -2.20
N LEU A 80 2.71 15.10 -3.40
CA LEU A 80 3.85 14.26 -3.78
C LEU A 80 5.01 14.44 -2.81
N ALA A 81 5.34 15.67 -2.39
CA ALA A 81 6.41 15.91 -1.44
C ALA A 81 6.16 15.21 -0.09
N GLY A 82 4.94 15.28 0.45
CA GLY A 82 4.56 14.54 1.65
C GLY A 82 4.65 13.02 1.47
N HIS A 83 4.19 12.51 0.33
CA HIS A 83 4.28 11.08 0.01
C HIS A 83 5.73 10.59 -0.16
N LEU A 84 6.64 11.40 -0.72
CA LEU A 84 8.06 11.07 -0.84
C LEU A 84 8.74 10.97 0.53
N VAL A 85 8.39 11.85 1.47
CA VAL A 85 8.90 11.77 2.85
C VAL A 85 8.40 10.50 3.53
N ALA A 86 7.10 10.20 3.42
CA ALA A 86 6.52 8.97 3.98
C ALA A 86 7.15 7.71 3.37
N LEU A 87 7.33 7.67 2.05
CA LEU A 87 7.99 6.56 1.35
C LEU A 87 9.44 6.37 1.83
N GLY A 88 10.21 7.45 1.96
CA GLY A 88 11.58 7.37 2.46
C GLY A 88 11.65 6.79 3.87
N GLN A 89 10.73 7.15 4.76
CA GLN A 89 10.65 6.55 6.10
C GLN A 89 10.21 5.08 6.05
N ALA A 90 9.24 4.73 5.22
CA ALA A 90 8.80 3.34 5.07
C ALA A 90 9.94 2.43 4.58
N CYS A 91 10.72 2.85 3.58
CA CYS A 91 11.89 2.11 3.13
C CYS A 91 12.94 1.91 4.25
N GLN A 92 13.10 2.89 5.14
CA GLN A 92 13.98 2.76 6.30
C GLN A 92 13.41 1.77 7.33
N GLU A 93 12.10 1.81 7.60
CA GLU A 93 11.46 0.84 8.49
C GLU A 93 11.59 -0.61 7.99
N ILE A 94 11.56 -0.84 6.67
CA ILE A 94 11.80 -2.16 6.08
C ILE A 94 13.24 -2.64 6.35
N ILE A 95 14.24 -1.75 6.28
CA ILE A 95 15.63 -2.08 6.61
C ILE A 95 15.76 -2.52 8.08
N ASP A 96 15.04 -1.85 8.97
CA ASP A 96 15.19 -2.03 10.42
C ASP A 96 14.31 -3.16 11.00
N ARG A 97 13.59 -3.90 10.16
CA ARG A 97 12.71 -5.01 10.58
C ARG A 97 13.15 -6.36 9.99
N PRO A 98 12.76 -7.48 10.63
CA PRO A 98 12.89 -8.79 10.01
C PRO A 98 12.04 -8.87 8.74
N LEU A 99 12.58 -9.56 7.73
CA LEU A 99 11.95 -9.70 6.41
C LEU A 99 10.66 -10.54 6.44
N LEU A 100 10.56 -11.50 7.36
CA LEU A 100 9.35 -12.29 7.61
C LEU A 100 8.78 -11.97 9.00
N GLY A 101 7.47 -11.73 9.05
CA GLY A 101 6.77 -11.38 10.29
C GLY A 101 5.29 -11.75 10.25
N PRO A 102 4.53 -11.45 11.32
CA PRO A 102 3.12 -11.84 11.44
C PRO A 102 2.23 -11.26 10.33
N GLN A 103 2.62 -10.13 9.72
CA GLN A 103 1.90 -9.50 8.61
C GLN A 103 1.78 -10.43 7.38
N VAL A 104 2.75 -11.31 7.16
CA VAL A 104 2.72 -12.28 6.04
C VAL A 104 1.48 -13.16 6.11
N LEU A 105 1.20 -13.75 7.28
CA LEU A 105 0.03 -14.60 7.46
C LEU A 105 -1.27 -13.82 7.48
N ALA A 106 -1.24 -12.56 7.95
CA ALA A 106 -2.40 -11.68 7.92
C ALA A 106 -2.82 -11.35 6.47
N GLY A 107 -1.86 -11.00 5.60
CA GLY A 107 -2.16 -10.73 4.18
C GLY A 107 -2.63 -11.97 3.41
N ILE A 108 -2.09 -13.15 3.73
CA ILE A 108 -2.60 -14.42 3.20
C ILE A 108 -4.02 -14.69 3.70
N ALA A 109 -4.32 -14.35 4.97
CA ALA A 109 -5.69 -14.46 5.49
C ALA A 109 -6.67 -13.53 4.76
N ASP A 110 -6.27 -12.29 4.47
CA ASP A 110 -7.10 -11.34 3.71
C ASP A 110 -7.49 -11.88 2.34
N THR A 111 -6.53 -12.44 1.60
CA THR A 111 -6.77 -13.02 0.27
C THR A 111 -7.65 -14.28 0.35
N ILE A 112 -7.50 -15.13 1.37
CA ILE A 112 -8.42 -16.25 1.65
C ILE A 112 -9.84 -15.74 1.91
N LEU A 113 -10.02 -14.65 2.66
CA LEU A 113 -11.33 -14.07 2.94
C LEU A 113 -12.01 -13.56 1.67
N LEU A 114 -11.26 -12.86 0.81
CA LEU A 114 -11.76 -12.35 -0.48
C LEU A 114 -12.12 -13.49 -1.44
N LEU A 115 -11.31 -14.55 -1.47
CA LEU A 115 -11.59 -15.73 -2.26
C LEU A 115 -12.84 -16.47 -1.75
N ARG A 116 -13.01 -16.61 -0.43
CA ARG A 116 -14.24 -17.16 0.18
C ARG A 116 -15.47 -16.32 -0.17
N ALA A 117 -15.36 -14.99 -0.14
CA ALA A 117 -16.46 -14.11 -0.52
C ALA A 117 -16.85 -14.32 -1.99
N SER A 118 -15.86 -14.44 -2.88
CA SER A 118 -16.07 -14.69 -4.31
C SER A 118 -16.68 -16.07 -4.57
N ALA A 119 -16.18 -17.10 -3.88
CA ALA A 119 -16.74 -18.45 -3.94
C ALA A 119 -18.22 -18.51 -3.49
N ARG A 120 -18.62 -17.68 -2.52
CA ARG A 120 -20.01 -17.60 -2.06
C ARG A 120 -20.95 -16.97 -3.08
N ALA A 121 -20.45 -16.05 -3.91
CA ALA A 121 -21.23 -15.39 -4.96
C ALA A 121 -21.57 -16.34 -6.14
N ILE A 122 -20.86 -17.46 -6.26
CA ILE A 122 -21.12 -18.47 -7.29
C ILE A 122 -22.38 -19.27 -6.93
N VAL A 123 -23.35 -19.29 -7.84
CA VAL A 123 -24.59 -20.07 -7.70
C VAL A 123 -24.27 -21.56 -7.76
N ASP A 124 -24.79 -22.32 -6.80
CA ASP A 124 -24.64 -23.76 -6.71
C ASP A 124 -25.64 -24.44 -7.66
N ASP A 125 -25.38 -24.38 -8.97
CA ASP A 125 -26.19 -25.10 -9.94
C ASP A 125 -25.36 -26.08 -10.78
N ARG A 126 -25.91 -27.31 -10.83
CA ARG A 126 -25.65 -28.47 -11.70
C ARG A 126 -24.61 -29.53 -11.27
N ARG A 127 -25.17 -30.76 -11.26
CA ARG A 127 -24.68 -32.08 -10.79
C ARG A 127 -23.54 -32.71 -11.61
N THR A 128 -22.83 -31.98 -12.46
CA THR A 128 -21.87 -32.57 -13.42
C THR A 128 -20.58 -31.76 -13.49
N GLN A 129 -19.85 -31.66 -12.37
CA GLN A 129 -18.53 -31.03 -12.34
C GLN A 129 -17.51 -32.00 -11.78
N THR A 130 -16.34 -32.05 -12.43
CA THR A 130 -15.20 -32.89 -12.02
C THR A 130 -14.68 -32.44 -10.65
N VAL A 131 -14.75 -31.13 -10.39
CA VAL A 131 -14.40 -30.48 -9.14
C VAL A 131 -15.64 -29.81 -8.58
N THR A 132 -15.96 -30.04 -7.30
CA THR A 132 -17.16 -29.49 -6.67
C THR A 132 -16.83 -28.28 -5.80
N ARG A 133 -17.83 -27.43 -5.52
CA ARG A 133 -17.72 -26.36 -4.50
C ARG A 133 -17.22 -26.89 -3.15
N LYS A 134 -17.58 -28.13 -2.80
CA LYS A 134 -17.10 -28.81 -1.60
C LYS A 134 -15.57 -28.98 -1.60
N HIS A 135 -14.96 -29.35 -2.73
CA HIS A 135 -13.50 -29.45 -2.83
C HIS A 135 -12.82 -28.08 -2.66
N LEU A 136 -13.43 -27.01 -3.19
CA LEU A 136 -12.94 -25.64 -3.00
C LEU A 136 -13.03 -25.22 -1.52
N ASP A 137 -14.15 -25.47 -0.86
CA ASP A 137 -14.35 -25.16 0.56
C ASP A 137 -13.38 -25.95 1.46
N GLU A 138 -13.18 -27.25 1.18
CA GLU A 138 -12.21 -28.10 1.89
C GLU A 138 -10.76 -27.59 1.73
N ALA A 139 -10.38 -27.15 0.52
CA ALA A 139 -9.06 -26.58 0.26
C ALA A 139 -8.86 -25.23 0.97
N LEU A 140 -9.89 -24.37 1.00
CA LEU A 140 -9.88 -23.11 1.74
C LEU A 140 -9.78 -23.32 3.25
N ASP A 141 -10.51 -24.29 3.81
CA ASP A 141 -10.45 -24.65 5.23
C ASP A 141 -9.07 -25.18 5.61
N ALA A 142 -8.46 -25.99 4.75
CA ALA A 142 -7.12 -26.51 4.96
C ALA A 142 -6.05 -25.40 4.92
N LEU A 143 -6.15 -24.44 3.99
CA LEU A 143 -5.30 -23.24 3.96
C LEU A 143 -5.48 -22.38 5.22
N THR A 144 -6.72 -22.14 5.63
CA THR A 144 -7.03 -21.34 6.83
C THR A 144 -6.43 -21.99 8.07
N THR A 145 -6.56 -23.30 8.19
CA THR A 145 -5.97 -24.08 9.30
C THR A 145 -4.45 -24.01 9.28
N ALA A 146 -3.84 -24.04 8.09
CA ALA A 146 -2.40 -23.92 7.93
C ALA A 146 -1.87 -22.54 8.37
N LEU A 147 -2.68 -21.49 8.55
CA LEU A 147 -2.16 -20.22 9.08
C LEU A 147 -1.80 -20.27 10.58
N SER A 148 -2.11 -21.37 11.30
CA SER A 148 -1.86 -21.51 12.74
C SER A 148 -1.11 -22.79 13.10
N PRO A 149 -0.23 -22.77 14.13
CA PRO A 149 0.25 -21.60 14.87
C PRO A 149 1.19 -20.72 14.02
N ALA A 150 1.40 -19.49 14.48
CA ALA A 150 2.32 -18.54 13.84
C ALA A 150 3.78 -19.05 13.90
N PRO A 151 4.52 -19.07 12.78
CA PRO A 151 5.94 -19.40 12.76
C PRO A 151 6.76 -18.44 13.61
N VAL A 152 7.69 -18.97 14.42
CA VAL A 152 8.58 -18.16 15.26
C VAL A 152 10.05 -18.35 14.92
N THR A 153 10.41 -19.46 14.29
CA THR A 153 11.77 -19.75 13.82
C THR A 153 11.85 -19.76 12.29
N PRO A 154 13.05 -19.57 11.71
CA PRO A 154 13.29 -19.77 10.28
C PRO A 154 12.83 -21.15 9.77
N GLY A 155 12.99 -22.21 10.57
CA GLY A 155 12.51 -23.55 10.23
C GLY A 155 10.99 -23.66 10.15
N ASP A 156 10.27 -23.01 11.07
CA ASP A 156 8.81 -22.95 11.04
C ASP A 156 8.32 -22.23 9.78
N TRP A 157 9.00 -21.14 9.39
CA TRP A 157 8.68 -20.40 8.16
C TRP A 157 8.88 -21.22 6.90
N VAL A 158 9.99 -21.98 6.81
CA VAL A 158 10.23 -22.90 5.68
C VAL A 158 9.09 -23.90 5.57
N LEU A 159 8.74 -24.57 6.67
CA LEU A 159 7.67 -25.57 6.67
C LEU A 159 6.34 -24.92 6.28
N ARG A 160 6.03 -23.78 6.88
CA ARG A 160 4.76 -23.09 6.70
C ARG A 160 4.57 -22.61 5.27
N LEU A 161 5.54 -21.89 4.71
CA LEU A 161 5.41 -21.37 3.34
C LEU A 161 5.39 -22.51 2.33
N THR A 162 6.20 -23.56 2.51
CA THR A 162 6.15 -24.74 1.62
C THR A 162 4.78 -25.43 1.65
N GLU A 163 4.16 -25.56 2.83
CA GLU A 163 2.80 -26.09 2.95
C GLU A 163 1.77 -25.18 2.26
N LEU A 164 1.84 -23.88 2.50
CA LEU A 164 0.92 -22.89 1.94
C LEU A 164 1.04 -22.82 0.40
N GLU A 165 2.25 -22.83 -0.14
CA GLU A 165 2.52 -22.85 -1.59
C GLU A 165 1.82 -24.05 -2.24
N ALA A 166 2.08 -25.27 -1.75
CA ALA A 166 1.47 -26.48 -2.32
C ALA A 166 -0.07 -26.46 -2.28
N ARG A 167 -0.63 -25.93 -1.19
CA ARG A 167 -2.09 -25.79 -1.04
C ARG A 167 -2.67 -24.71 -1.94
N ALA A 168 -1.99 -23.58 -2.10
CA ALA A 168 -2.41 -22.47 -2.95
C ALA A 168 -2.41 -22.87 -4.43
N HIS A 169 -1.37 -23.55 -4.90
CA HIS A 169 -1.32 -24.12 -6.25
C HIS A 169 -2.50 -25.05 -6.53
N THR A 170 -2.77 -25.97 -5.59
CA THR A 170 -3.92 -26.89 -5.68
C THR A 170 -5.24 -26.11 -5.77
N LEU A 171 -5.39 -25.03 -4.98
CA LEU A 171 -6.58 -24.20 -4.98
C LEU A 171 -6.73 -23.41 -6.29
N ALA A 172 -5.64 -22.87 -6.83
CA ALA A 172 -5.64 -22.18 -8.12
C ALA A 172 -6.02 -23.13 -9.26
N ASP A 173 -5.56 -24.38 -9.24
CA ASP A 173 -5.96 -25.42 -10.20
C ASP A 173 -7.46 -25.76 -10.11
N ILE A 174 -8.00 -25.87 -8.89
CA ILE A 174 -9.44 -26.05 -8.62
C ILE A 174 -10.21 -24.86 -9.19
N ALA A 175 -9.80 -23.62 -8.89
CA ALA A 175 -10.46 -22.41 -9.37
C ALA A 175 -10.42 -22.28 -10.90
N ARG A 176 -9.27 -22.59 -11.54
CA ARG A 176 -9.14 -22.61 -13.01
C ARG A 176 -10.09 -23.63 -13.64
N THR A 177 -10.17 -24.84 -13.07
CA THR A 177 -11.08 -25.89 -13.56
C THR A 177 -12.53 -25.47 -13.44
N LEU A 178 -12.95 -24.93 -12.29
CA LEU A 178 -14.31 -24.43 -12.07
C LEU A 178 -14.68 -23.30 -13.04
N THR A 179 -13.75 -22.38 -13.30
CA THR A 179 -13.96 -21.24 -14.21
C THR A 179 -14.08 -21.70 -15.66
N ALA A 180 -13.22 -22.62 -16.09
CA ALA A 180 -13.24 -23.16 -17.45
C ALA A 180 -14.52 -23.97 -17.77
N GLU A 181 -15.08 -24.66 -16.78
CA GLU A 181 -16.32 -25.45 -16.94
C GLU A 181 -17.59 -24.58 -16.99
N ARG A 182 -17.57 -23.33 -16.51
CA ARG A 182 -18.78 -22.50 -16.28
C ARG A 182 -18.92 -21.25 -17.20
N GLY A 183 -17.82 -20.68 -17.71
CA GLY A 183 -17.85 -19.48 -18.57
C GLY A 183 -18.00 -18.15 -17.79
N ASP A 184 -17.82 -17.01 -18.48
CA ASP A 184 -17.46 -15.72 -17.87
C ASP A 184 -18.51 -15.06 -16.94
N GLY A 185 -18.02 -14.41 -15.88
CA GLY A 185 -18.79 -13.66 -14.88
C GLY A 185 -18.12 -13.68 -13.51
N ALA A 186 -18.87 -14.03 -12.46
CA ALA A 186 -18.38 -14.20 -11.09
C ALA A 186 -17.23 -15.23 -10.98
N ASP A 187 -17.15 -16.17 -11.92
CA ASP A 187 -16.07 -17.16 -11.99
C ASP A 187 -14.71 -16.52 -12.33
N ALA A 188 -14.71 -15.39 -13.05
CA ALA A 188 -13.49 -14.62 -13.31
C ALA A 188 -12.95 -13.93 -12.04
N GLU A 189 -13.81 -13.57 -11.08
CA GLU A 189 -13.37 -13.03 -9.78
C GLU A 189 -12.82 -14.13 -8.87
N LEU A 190 -13.43 -15.32 -8.87
CA LEU A 190 -12.89 -16.48 -8.14
C LEU A 190 -11.47 -16.79 -8.59
N LEU A 191 -11.26 -16.92 -9.90
CA LEU A 191 -9.93 -17.19 -10.44
C LEU A 191 -8.94 -16.08 -10.11
N ALA A 192 -9.33 -14.81 -10.27
CA ALA A 192 -8.46 -13.68 -9.95
C ALA A 192 -8.01 -13.68 -8.47
N TRP A 193 -8.90 -13.99 -7.53
CA TRP A 193 -8.54 -14.07 -6.11
C TRP A 193 -7.73 -15.32 -5.75
N ALA A 194 -7.93 -16.43 -6.46
CA ALA A 194 -7.09 -17.62 -6.30
C ALA A 194 -5.66 -17.37 -6.80
N GLU A 195 -5.52 -16.71 -7.96
CA GLU A 195 -4.21 -16.29 -8.49
C GLU A 195 -3.55 -15.23 -7.61
N ALA A 196 -4.32 -14.30 -7.03
CA ALA A 196 -3.79 -13.30 -6.09
C ALA A 196 -3.28 -13.94 -4.79
N LEU A 197 -3.99 -14.94 -4.25
CA LEU A 197 -3.54 -15.72 -3.09
C LEU A 197 -2.24 -16.46 -3.39
N ASP A 198 -2.17 -17.16 -4.53
CA ASP A 198 -0.99 -17.89 -4.96
C ASP A 198 0.21 -16.95 -5.14
N ALA A 199 0.03 -15.86 -5.88
CA ALA A 199 1.06 -14.83 -6.08
C ALA A 199 1.53 -14.17 -4.76
N SER A 200 0.62 -13.98 -3.79
CA SER A 200 0.98 -13.44 -2.47
C SER A 200 1.90 -14.41 -1.72
N ILE A 201 1.56 -15.70 -1.70
CA ILE A 201 2.35 -16.74 -1.05
C ILE A 201 3.71 -16.91 -1.76
N GLU A 202 3.73 -16.99 -3.09
CA GLU A 202 4.96 -17.06 -3.88
C GLU A 202 5.88 -15.85 -3.62
N SER A 203 5.29 -14.66 -3.48
CA SER A 203 6.07 -13.46 -3.18
C SER A 203 6.79 -13.55 -1.83
N HIS A 204 6.18 -14.15 -0.81
CA HIS A 204 6.79 -14.36 0.51
C HIS A 204 7.76 -15.55 0.53
N ALA A 205 7.50 -16.58 -0.26
CA ALA A 205 8.44 -17.69 -0.44
C ALA A 205 9.72 -17.24 -1.16
N ARG A 206 9.62 -16.36 -2.15
CA ARG A 206 10.77 -15.72 -2.81
C ARG A 206 11.62 -14.94 -1.80
N ASP A 207 10.97 -14.21 -0.92
CA ASP A 207 11.60 -13.48 0.19
C ASP A 207 12.42 -14.43 1.09
N LEU A 208 11.85 -15.59 1.45
CA LEU A 208 12.55 -16.65 2.20
C LEU A 208 13.73 -17.23 1.42
N ASP A 209 13.56 -17.52 0.12
CA ASP A 209 14.61 -18.14 -0.69
C ASP A 209 15.79 -17.19 -0.96
N VAL A 210 15.53 -15.89 -1.05
CA VAL A 210 16.56 -14.85 -1.18
C VAL A 210 17.29 -14.62 0.14
N ALA A 211 16.55 -14.47 1.24
CA ALA A 211 17.12 -14.02 2.51
C ALA A 211 17.54 -15.14 3.45
N LEU A 212 17.01 -16.36 3.29
CA LEU A 212 17.23 -17.49 4.21
C LEU A 212 17.42 -18.84 3.47
N PRO A 213 18.18 -18.93 2.35
CA PRO A 213 18.32 -20.19 1.60
C PRO A 213 18.92 -21.32 2.44
N TRP A 214 19.70 -20.98 3.48
CA TRP A 214 20.28 -21.93 4.41
C TRP A 214 19.21 -22.63 5.28
N ALA A 215 18.06 -22.01 5.53
CA ALA A 215 17.02 -22.56 6.40
C ALA A 215 16.47 -23.87 5.83
N ARG A 216 16.30 -23.96 4.50
CA ARG A 216 15.92 -25.22 3.83
C ARG A 216 16.99 -26.31 3.97
N LEU A 217 18.28 -25.97 3.98
CA LEU A 217 19.37 -26.95 4.16
C LEU A 217 19.47 -27.47 5.61
N VAL A 218 19.21 -26.57 6.57
CA VAL A 218 19.26 -26.89 8.01
C VAL A 218 18.03 -27.69 8.41
N PHE A 219 16.83 -27.23 8.05
CA PHE A 219 15.56 -27.78 8.52
C PHE A 219 14.88 -28.72 7.52
N GLY A 220 15.16 -28.64 6.22
CA GLY A 220 14.45 -29.38 5.16
C GLY A 220 14.51 -30.90 5.26
N LYS A 221 15.61 -31.48 5.77
CA LYS A 221 15.73 -32.95 5.97
C LYS A 221 15.17 -33.44 7.32
N ALA A 222 15.06 -32.57 8.33
CA ALA A 222 14.38 -32.92 9.59
C ALA A 222 12.86 -33.09 9.39
N LEU A 223 12.32 -32.60 8.28
CA LEU A 223 10.91 -32.70 7.90
C LEU A 223 10.53 -34.07 7.27
N SER A 224 11.49 -34.90 6.85
CA SER A 224 11.22 -36.18 6.16
C SER A 224 11.26 -37.42 7.07
N ARG A 225 11.79 -37.27 8.28
CA ARG A 225 11.85 -38.32 9.31
C ARG A 225 11.36 -37.64 10.57
N GLY A 226 10.28 -38.12 11.19
CA GLY A 226 9.73 -37.59 12.45
C GLY A 226 10.70 -37.70 13.63
N ALA A 227 11.86 -37.08 13.50
CA ALA A 227 12.96 -37.06 14.43
C ALA A 227 12.71 -35.93 15.44
N SER A 228 13.03 -36.26 16.67
CA SER A 228 13.15 -35.38 17.82
C SER A 228 13.89 -34.07 17.50
N THR A 229 13.58 -33.03 18.30
CA THR A 229 13.94 -31.60 18.16
C THR A 229 15.16 -31.29 17.27
N PRO A 230 15.18 -30.16 16.53
CA PRO A 230 16.28 -29.81 15.61
C PRO A 230 17.68 -29.87 16.24
N GLU A 231 17.77 -29.70 17.56
CA GLU A 231 18.95 -29.90 18.41
C GLU A 231 19.55 -31.30 18.33
N GLN A 232 18.72 -32.35 18.25
CA GLN A 232 19.12 -33.75 18.14
C GLN A 232 19.41 -34.17 16.69
N ALA A 233 18.74 -33.57 15.70
CA ALA A 233 18.96 -33.86 14.28
C ALA A 233 20.29 -33.29 13.74
N LEU A 234 20.82 -32.25 14.39
CA LEU A 234 22.10 -31.63 14.03
C LEU A 234 23.26 -32.15 14.90
N GLY A 235 23.03 -32.59 16.14
CA GLY A 235 24.11 -32.97 17.07
C GLY A 235 25.02 -31.80 17.47
N TRP A 236 24.56 -30.56 17.26
CA TRP A 236 25.35 -29.33 17.40
C TRP A 236 24.85 -28.53 18.60
N THR A 237 25.27 -28.90 19.82
CA THR A 237 24.87 -28.21 21.06
C THR A 237 25.37 -26.76 21.17
N SER A 238 26.26 -26.30 20.28
CA SER A 238 26.93 -24.99 20.34
C SER A 238 26.50 -23.95 19.29
N ILE A 239 25.77 -24.33 18.23
CA ILE A 239 25.28 -23.43 17.17
C ILE A 239 23.75 -23.11 17.21
N PRO A 240 22.90 -23.55 18.18
CA PRO A 240 21.44 -23.33 18.12
C PRO A 240 21.02 -21.87 17.90
N ARG A 241 21.63 -20.93 18.62
CA ARG A 241 21.11 -19.57 18.76
C ARG A 241 20.99 -18.82 17.43
N PHE A 242 21.88 -19.07 16.47
CA PHE A 242 21.88 -18.37 15.17
C PHE A 242 20.73 -18.80 14.26
N PHE A 243 20.34 -20.07 14.31
CA PHE A 243 19.35 -20.63 13.39
C PHE A 243 17.91 -20.47 13.87
N PHE A 244 17.70 -19.94 15.09
CA PHE A 244 16.38 -19.75 15.69
C PHE A 244 15.97 -18.27 15.82
N SER A 245 16.83 -17.32 15.44
CA SER A 245 16.50 -15.89 15.41
C SER A 245 16.29 -15.39 13.99
N LEU A 246 15.33 -14.49 13.81
CA LEU A 246 15.15 -13.71 12.60
C LEU A 246 15.72 -12.29 12.83
N PRO A 247 16.95 -11.99 12.37
CA PRO A 247 17.51 -10.66 12.49
C PRO A 247 16.74 -9.65 11.63
N SER A 248 16.93 -8.35 11.89
CA SER A 248 16.51 -7.30 10.96
C SER A 248 17.23 -7.47 9.62
N LEU A 249 16.69 -6.88 8.55
CA LEU A 249 17.37 -6.90 7.25
C LEU A 249 18.75 -6.20 7.30
N ALA A 250 18.89 -5.17 8.13
CA ALA A 250 20.16 -4.50 8.42
C ALA A 250 21.18 -5.42 9.11
N ASP A 251 20.74 -6.19 10.11
CA ASP A 251 21.61 -7.05 10.93
C ASP A 251 21.90 -8.41 10.28
N ALA A 252 21.10 -8.82 9.29
CA ALA A 252 21.19 -10.12 8.64
C ALA A 252 22.58 -10.44 8.04
N PRO A 253 23.30 -9.51 7.37
CA PRO A 253 24.65 -9.77 6.90
C PRO A 253 25.64 -10.10 8.02
N GLU A 254 25.68 -9.29 9.08
CA GLU A 254 26.58 -9.52 10.23
C GLU A 254 26.22 -10.83 10.95
N HIS A 255 24.93 -11.10 11.13
CA HIS A 255 24.45 -12.35 11.70
C HIS A 255 24.91 -13.58 10.90
N CYS A 256 24.88 -13.51 9.57
CA CYS A 256 25.36 -14.58 8.70
C CYS A 256 26.88 -14.75 8.77
N GLU A 257 27.66 -13.66 8.77
CA GLU A 257 29.13 -13.71 8.89
C GLU A 257 29.58 -14.34 10.22
N ASN A 258 28.90 -13.99 11.32
CA ASN A 258 29.15 -14.59 12.62
C ASN A 258 28.86 -16.11 12.61
N ALA A 259 27.77 -16.53 11.98
CA ALA A 259 27.45 -17.95 11.82
C ALA A 259 28.48 -18.69 10.93
N ILE A 260 28.97 -18.06 9.87
CA ILE A 260 30.03 -18.60 9.00
C ILE A 260 31.33 -18.81 9.79
N HIS A 261 31.71 -17.85 10.63
CA HIS A 261 32.91 -17.95 11.46
C HIS A 261 32.86 -19.15 12.43
N GLU A 262 31.74 -19.31 13.12
CA GLU A 262 31.51 -20.43 14.05
C GLU A 262 31.48 -21.77 13.33
N LEU A 263 30.80 -21.87 12.18
CA LEU A 263 30.77 -23.09 11.38
C LEU A 263 32.14 -23.45 10.80
N THR A 264 32.92 -22.46 10.38
CA THR A 264 34.29 -22.67 9.90
C THR A 264 35.19 -23.23 11.01
N THR A 265 35.07 -22.69 12.21
CA THR A 265 35.77 -23.19 13.40
C THR A 265 35.36 -24.62 13.74
N LEU A 266 34.05 -24.92 13.70
CA LEU A 266 33.53 -26.27 13.91
C LEU A 266 34.05 -27.26 12.85
N ARG A 267 33.99 -26.87 11.58
CA ARG A 267 34.49 -27.66 10.45
C ARG A 267 35.96 -28.03 10.62
N ALA A 268 36.81 -27.09 11.04
CA ALA A 268 38.23 -27.33 11.27
C ALA A 268 38.49 -28.33 12.40
N ARG A 269 37.70 -28.27 13.49
CA ARG A 269 37.78 -29.23 14.60
C ARG A 269 37.36 -30.63 14.14
N LEU A 270 36.25 -30.74 13.41
CA LEU A 270 35.73 -32.01 12.91
C LEU A 270 36.69 -32.67 11.90
N ALA A 271 37.29 -31.89 11.00
CA ALA A 271 38.28 -32.41 10.04
C ALA A 271 39.51 -33.06 10.71
N SER A 272 39.79 -32.75 11.98
CA SER A 272 40.90 -33.36 12.73
C SER A 272 40.57 -34.72 13.38
N ASP A 273 39.30 -35.15 13.36
CA ASP A 273 38.82 -36.35 14.05
C ASP A 273 38.45 -37.47 13.04
N SER A 274 39.26 -38.54 12.96
CA SER A 274 39.17 -39.53 11.86
C SER A 274 38.17 -40.66 12.16
N ALA A 275 36.88 -40.42 11.97
CA ALA A 275 35.88 -41.48 11.76
C ALA A 275 34.64 -40.95 11.03
N ALA A 276 34.49 -41.29 9.74
CA ALA A 276 33.26 -41.13 8.95
C ALA A 276 32.56 -39.75 9.00
N GLN A 277 33.30 -38.64 8.87
CA GLN A 277 32.75 -37.26 8.91
C GLN A 277 32.61 -36.57 7.54
N SER A 278 32.87 -37.26 6.42
CA SER A 278 32.84 -36.63 5.08
C SER A 278 31.50 -35.98 4.77
N ASP A 279 30.39 -36.67 5.01
CA ASP A 279 29.04 -36.15 4.74
C ASP A 279 28.70 -34.95 5.63
N THR A 280 29.15 -34.95 6.88
CA THR A 280 28.96 -33.85 7.83
C THR A 280 29.74 -32.62 7.39
N LEU A 281 31.00 -32.79 6.98
CA LEU A 281 31.83 -31.70 6.47
C LEU A 281 31.24 -31.10 5.18
N THR A 282 30.78 -31.93 4.24
CA THR A 282 30.08 -31.46 3.02
C THR A 282 28.80 -30.70 3.37
N ARG A 283 28.04 -31.13 4.39
CA ARG A 283 26.85 -30.41 4.83
C ARG A 283 27.20 -29.05 5.46
N ILE A 284 28.25 -28.97 6.27
CA ILE A 284 28.73 -27.70 6.85
C ILE A 284 29.17 -26.75 5.73
N ASP A 285 29.92 -27.25 4.73
CA ASP A 285 30.34 -26.45 3.57
C ASP A 285 29.16 -25.87 2.81
N ALA A 286 28.11 -26.68 2.55
CA ALA A 286 26.90 -26.21 1.90
C ALA A 286 26.14 -25.14 2.71
N ILE A 287 26.12 -25.27 4.05
CA ILE A 287 25.49 -24.27 4.93
C ILE A 287 26.30 -22.96 4.92
N ILE A 288 27.63 -23.03 5.02
CA ILE A 288 28.52 -21.87 4.94
C ILE A 288 28.31 -21.12 3.63
N GLU A 289 28.31 -21.83 2.49
CA GLU A 289 28.07 -21.22 1.18
C GLU A 289 26.70 -20.55 1.12
N SER A 290 25.67 -21.19 1.69
CA SER A 290 24.32 -20.65 1.71
C SER A 290 24.15 -19.45 2.64
N LEU A 291 24.88 -19.40 3.76
CA LEU A 291 24.94 -18.22 4.63
C LEU A 291 25.67 -17.06 3.95
N ALA A 292 26.72 -17.33 3.18
CA ALA A 292 27.42 -16.29 2.42
C ALA A 292 26.49 -15.67 1.35
N ARG A 293 25.70 -16.49 0.65
CA ARG A 293 24.66 -16.01 -0.26
C ARG A 293 23.60 -15.17 0.46
N SER A 294 23.15 -15.62 1.62
CA SER A 294 22.20 -14.93 2.50
C SER A 294 22.70 -13.54 2.92
N ALA A 295 23.97 -13.43 3.32
CA ALA A 295 24.61 -12.16 3.69
C ALA A 295 24.68 -11.19 2.50
N ALA A 296 25.14 -11.69 1.35
CA ALA A 296 25.26 -10.89 0.13
C ALA A 296 23.89 -10.38 -0.37
N ALA A 297 22.88 -11.25 -0.37
CA ALA A 297 21.52 -10.93 -0.79
C ALA A 297 20.87 -9.90 0.15
N SER A 298 20.93 -10.12 1.46
CA SER A 298 20.40 -9.18 2.46
C SER A 298 21.08 -7.82 2.33
N GLY A 299 22.41 -7.79 2.21
CA GLY A 299 23.16 -6.55 1.99
C GLY A 299 22.81 -5.86 0.67
N ALA A 300 22.45 -6.60 -0.38
CA ALA A 300 21.97 -6.02 -1.64
C ALA A 300 20.58 -5.37 -1.48
N LEU A 301 19.66 -6.01 -0.74
CA LEU A 301 18.34 -5.43 -0.44
C LEU A 301 18.46 -4.15 0.38
N VAL A 302 19.31 -4.13 1.42
CA VAL A 302 19.60 -2.91 2.20
C VAL A 302 20.08 -1.78 1.29
N ARG A 303 21.05 -2.05 0.40
CA ARG A 303 21.56 -1.03 -0.55
C ARG A 303 20.49 -0.52 -1.51
N ARG A 304 19.61 -1.40 -2.01
CA ARG A 304 18.49 -1.02 -2.89
C ARG A 304 17.51 -0.11 -2.15
N LEU A 305 17.07 -0.48 -0.94
CA LEU A 305 16.22 0.34 -0.10
C LEU A 305 16.87 1.69 0.26
N SER A 306 18.14 1.71 0.67
CA SER A 306 18.86 2.96 0.93
C SER A 306 18.96 3.87 -0.31
N THR A 307 19.07 3.27 -1.50
CA THR A 307 19.05 4.01 -2.77
C THR A 307 17.68 4.62 -3.02
N LEU A 308 16.59 3.90 -2.73
CA LEU A 308 15.23 4.44 -2.78
C LEU A 308 15.05 5.61 -1.81
N VAL A 309 15.51 5.48 -0.56
CA VAL A 309 15.50 6.56 0.45
C VAL A 309 16.23 7.80 -0.06
N GLN A 310 17.42 7.62 -0.63
CA GLN A 310 18.21 8.72 -1.15
C GLN A 310 17.53 9.37 -2.36
N LEU A 311 16.93 8.58 -3.26
CA LEU A 311 16.22 9.09 -4.43
C LEU A 311 14.98 9.89 -4.04
N THR A 312 14.17 9.42 -3.08
CA THR A 312 13.01 10.17 -2.59
C THR A 312 13.42 11.50 -1.99
N LYS A 313 14.54 11.52 -1.23
CA LYS A 313 15.11 12.73 -0.67
C LYS A 313 15.60 13.68 -1.76
N THR A 314 16.32 13.19 -2.76
CA THR A 314 16.81 14.01 -3.88
C THR A 314 15.67 14.64 -4.67
N ILE A 315 14.58 13.91 -4.93
CA ILE A 315 13.39 14.47 -5.60
C ILE A 315 12.75 15.55 -4.72
N PHE A 316 12.53 15.26 -3.44
CA PHE A 316 11.96 16.22 -2.48
C PHE A 316 12.81 17.50 -2.35
N ASP A 317 14.13 17.36 -2.23
CA ASP A 317 15.04 18.48 -2.03
C ASP A 317 15.08 19.42 -3.24
N ALA A 318 14.87 18.88 -4.45
CA ALA A 318 14.87 19.64 -5.70
C ALA A 318 13.60 20.49 -5.91
N MET A 319 12.50 20.22 -5.21
CA MET A 319 11.22 20.94 -5.36
C MET A 319 11.32 22.34 -4.73
N ASP A 320 11.42 23.38 -5.56
CA ASP A 320 11.42 24.79 -5.14
C ASP A 320 9.99 25.31 -4.90
N PHE A 321 9.48 25.27 -3.68
CA PHE A 321 8.14 25.80 -3.39
C PHE A 321 8.06 27.33 -3.42
N GLY A 322 9.20 28.04 -3.43
CA GLY A 322 9.25 29.50 -3.31
C GLY A 322 8.52 30.22 -4.44
N PHE A 323 8.64 29.73 -5.69
CA PHE A 323 7.99 30.39 -6.83
C PHE A 323 6.47 30.19 -6.89
N LEU A 324 5.92 29.21 -6.17
CA LEU A 324 4.47 28.96 -6.05
C LEU A 324 3.81 29.85 -4.97
N PHE A 325 4.62 30.49 -4.13
CA PHE A 325 4.18 31.34 -3.04
C PHE A 325 4.07 32.80 -3.49
N ASP A 326 2.94 33.43 -3.23
CA ASP A 326 2.76 34.89 -3.43
C ASP A 326 3.23 35.62 -2.15
N PRO A 327 4.35 36.36 -2.19
CA PRO A 327 4.89 37.03 -1.01
C PRO A 327 4.05 38.24 -0.57
N ALA A 328 3.27 38.86 -1.48
CA ALA A 328 2.42 39.99 -1.16
C ALA A 328 1.16 39.53 -0.42
N ARG A 329 0.53 38.44 -0.89
CA ARG A 329 -0.64 37.83 -0.24
C ARG A 329 -0.27 36.92 0.93
N LYS A 330 0.97 36.45 0.97
CA LYS A 330 1.50 35.45 1.93
C LYS A 330 0.75 34.13 1.88
N LEU A 331 0.34 33.73 0.68
CA LEU A 331 -0.45 32.52 0.41
C LEU A 331 0.12 31.79 -0.80
N PHE A 332 -0.13 30.49 -0.90
CA PHE A 332 0.16 29.75 -2.12
C PHE A 332 -0.85 30.10 -3.21
N SER A 333 -0.36 30.35 -4.42
CA SER A 333 -1.20 30.33 -5.61
C SER A 333 -1.73 28.91 -5.84
N ILE A 334 -2.83 28.77 -6.59
CA ILE A 334 -3.32 27.44 -7.00
C ILE A 334 -2.22 26.66 -7.76
N GLY A 335 -1.40 27.38 -8.51
CA GLY A 335 -0.27 26.83 -9.24
C GLY A 335 0.36 27.84 -10.17
N TYR A 336 1.12 27.35 -11.15
CA TYR A 336 1.93 28.15 -12.03
C TYR A 336 1.71 27.78 -13.50
N ARG A 337 1.38 28.78 -14.32
CA ARG A 337 1.24 28.64 -15.77
C ARG A 337 2.61 28.82 -16.41
N VAL A 338 3.19 27.73 -16.89
CA VAL A 338 4.57 27.69 -17.39
C VAL A 338 4.70 28.50 -18.69
N ALA A 339 3.72 28.38 -19.58
CA ALA A 339 3.69 29.12 -20.85
C ALA A 339 3.67 30.64 -20.64
N ASP A 340 2.95 31.11 -19.61
CA ASP A 340 2.81 32.53 -19.30
C ASP A 340 3.88 33.05 -18.33
N ASN A 341 4.71 32.15 -17.80
CA ASN A 341 5.67 32.42 -16.72
C ASN A 341 5.02 33.21 -15.55
N SER A 342 3.79 32.83 -15.16
CA SER A 342 2.99 33.54 -14.16
C SER A 342 2.28 32.63 -13.18
N LEU A 343 2.07 33.14 -11.96
CA LEU A 343 1.21 32.50 -10.97
C LEU A 343 -0.26 32.52 -11.39
N ASP A 344 -1.01 31.51 -10.97
CA ASP A 344 -2.45 31.59 -10.99
C ASP A 344 -2.91 32.76 -10.10
N PRO A 345 -3.82 33.63 -10.57
CA PRO A 345 -4.30 34.75 -9.77
C PRO A 345 -5.10 34.31 -8.53
N SER A 346 -5.57 33.06 -8.47
CA SER A 346 -6.28 32.49 -7.33
C SER A 346 -5.28 31.90 -6.32
N CYS A 347 -5.67 31.86 -5.05
CA CYS A 347 -4.83 31.34 -3.97
C CYS A 347 -5.61 30.35 -3.10
N TYR A 348 -4.88 29.43 -2.45
CA TYR A 348 -5.40 28.65 -1.34
C TYR A 348 -5.33 29.48 -0.07
N ASP A 349 -6.49 29.92 0.42
CA ASP A 349 -6.60 30.85 1.55
C ASP A 349 -7.25 30.23 2.78
N LEU A 350 -7.71 28.97 2.75
CA LEU A 350 -8.35 28.29 3.88
C LEU A 350 -7.44 27.25 4.53
N LEU A 351 -7.53 27.13 5.85
CA LEU A 351 -6.86 26.05 6.58
C LEU A 351 -7.51 24.70 6.27
N ALA A 352 -8.83 24.64 6.11
CA ALA A 352 -9.54 23.44 5.67
C ALA A 352 -9.47 23.32 4.13
N SER A 353 -8.30 22.90 3.64
CA SER A 353 -8.03 22.58 2.25
C SER A 353 -6.96 21.49 2.19
N GLU A 354 -6.98 20.73 1.11
CA GLU A 354 -5.95 19.80 0.68
C GLU A 354 -4.57 20.47 0.53
N ALA A 355 -4.54 21.76 0.15
CA ALA A 355 -3.32 22.56 0.01
C ALA A 355 -2.59 22.80 1.32
N ARG A 356 -3.24 22.54 2.47
CA ARG A 356 -2.61 22.64 3.79
C ARG A 356 -1.36 21.76 3.90
N LEU A 357 -1.32 20.62 3.21
CA LEU A 357 -0.12 19.77 3.19
C LEU A 357 1.06 20.51 2.52
N THR A 358 0.82 21.17 1.39
CA THR A 358 1.81 22.04 0.72
C THR A 358 2.34 23.11 1.67
N SER A 359 1.43 23.81 2.36
CA SER A 359 1.80 24.83 3.36
C SER A 359 2.69 24.25 4.45
N PHE A 360 2.34 23.09 5.00
CA PHE A 360 3.09 22.44 6.07
C PHE A 360 4.50 22.03 5.60
N ILE A 361 4.59 21.36 4.44
CA ILE A 361 5.84 20.87 3.88
C ILE A 361 6.77 22.02 3.50
N ALA A 362 6.28 23.06 2.82
CA ALA A 362 7.11 24.19 2.41
C ALA A 362 7.68 24.97 3.61
N ILE A 363 6.89 25.09 4.69
CA ILE A 363 7.39 25.66 5.96
C ILE A 363 8.45 24.76 6.58
N ALA A 364 8.20 23.45 6.65
CA ALA A 364 9.13 22.48 7.24
C ALA A 364 10.46 22.38 6.46
N LYS A 365 10.40 22.50 5.14
CA LYS A 365 11.56 22.54 4.24
C LYS A 365 12.34 23.86 4.33
N GLY A 366 11.69 24.94 4.78
CA GLY A 366 12.29 26.27 4.92
C GLY A 366 12.13 27.18 3.70
N ASP A 367 11.37 26.76 2.69
CA ASP A 367 11.15 27.54 1.46
C ASP A 367 10.21 28.73 1.69
N VAL A 368 9.32 28.65 2.69
CA VAL A 368 8.30 29.66 3.01
C VAL A 368 8.27 29.96 4.51
N PRO A 369 8.07 31.21 4.94
CA PRO A 369 8.04 31.56 6.36
C PRO A 369 6.86 30.92 7.10
N SER A 370 7.08 30.53 8.35
CA SER A 370 6.05 29.93 9.23
C SER A 370 4.84 30.85 9.47
N THR A 371 4.98 32.16 9.28
CA THR A 371 3.87 33.13 9.35
C THR A 371 2.76 32.84 8.34
N HIS A 372 3.08 32.20 7.20
CA HIS A 372 2.08 31.74 6.22
C HIS A 372 0.98 30.88 6.86
N TRP A 373 1.32 29.99 7.79
CA TRP A 373 0.35 29.11 8.45
C TRP A 373 -0.78 29.89 9.16
N PHE A 374 -0.47 31.08 9.66
CA PHE A 374 -1.41 31.93 10.37
C PHE A 374 -2.22 32.83 9.43
N HIS A 375 -1.81 32.97 8.16
CA HIS A 375 -2.60 33.66 7.12
C HIS A 375 -3.73 32.79 6.55
N LEU A 376 -3.68 31.47 6.71
CA LEU A 376 -4.78 30.58 6.32
C LEU A 376 -6.05 30.86 7.15
N GLY A 377 -7.15 31.11 6.47
CA GLY A 377 -8.47 31.36 7.00
C GLY A 377 -8.99 30.20 7.85
N ARG A 378 -9.64 30.55 8.96
CA ARG A 378 -10.19 29.61 9.95
C ARG A 378 -11.69 29.85 10.16
N ALA A 379 -12.41 30.11 9.07
CA ALA A 379 -13.85 30.28 9.12
C ALA A 379 -14.51 29.03 9.73
N LEU A 380 -15.43 29.23 10.67
CA LEU A 380 -16.10 28.15 11.38
C LEU A 380 -17.59 28.14 11.07
N THR A 381 -18.15 26.94 10.98
CA THR A 381 -19.59 26.70 10.84
C THR A 381 -20.07 25.78 11.97
N PRO A 382 -21.26 26.02 12.55
CA PRO A 382 -21.85 25.12 13.53
C PRO A 382 -22.13 23.74 12.92
N VAL A 383 -21.68 22.68 13.59
CA VAL A 383 -21.98 21.28 13.25
C VAL A 383 -22.40 20.55 14.51
N ASP A 384 -23.68 20.17 14.58
CA ASP A 384 -24.33 19.62 15.76
C ASP A 384 -24.10 20.47 17.02
N ARG A 385 -23.31 19.99 17.99
CA ARG A 385 -22.98 20.71 19.25
C ARG A 385 -21.58 21.34 19.22
N GLY A 386 -20.88 21.32 18.09
CA GLY A 386 -19.54 21.88 17.93
C GLY A 386 -19.44 22.83 16.73
N SER A 387 -18.21 23.21 16.39
CA SER A 387 -17.91 24.04 15.22
C SER A 387 -16.78 23.42 14.42
N ALA A 388 -16.99 23.28 13.11
CA ALA A 388 -16.01 22.75 12.17
C ALA A 388 -15.44 23.87 11.30
N LEU A 389 -14.21 23.72 10.82
CA LEU A 389 -13.68 24.59 9.78
C LEU A 389 -14.48 24.45 8.48
N VAL A 390 -14.72 25.56 7.80
CA VAL A 390 -15.35 25.62 6.48
C VAL A 390 -14.27 25.44 5.41
N SER A 391 -14.52 24.58 4.42
CA SER A 391 -13.69 24.44 3.22
C SER A 391 -14.35 25.13 2.02
N TRP A 392 -13.74 25.07 0.83
CA TRP A 392 -14.31 25.77 -0.32
C TRP A 392 -15.54 25.04 -0.86
N SER A 393 -15.39 23.75 -1.17
CA SER A 393 -16.47 22.94 -1.72
C SER A 393 -17.26 22.18 -0.65
N GLY A 394 -16.75 22.02 0.56
CA GLY A 394 -17.35 21.16 1.58
C GLY A 394 -17.12 19.68 1.31
N SER A 395 -16.14 19.35 0.47
CA SER A 395 -15.76 18.00 0.08
C SER A 395 -14.98 17.29 1.18
N MET A 396 -15.19 15.99 1.37
CA MET A 396 -14.42 15.19 2.32
C MET A 396 -12.90 15.23 2.05
N PHE A 397 -12.53 15.25 0.77
CA PHE A 397 -11.13 15.24 0.33
C PHE A 397 -10.34 16.45 0.84
N GLU A 398 -10.89 17.66 0.75
CA GLU A 398 -10.27 18.91 1.22
C GLU A 398 -9.85 18.82 2.71
N TYR A 399 -10.63 18.08 3.51
CA TYR A 399 -10.33 17.91 4.93
C TYR A 399 -9.32 16.80 5.19
N LEU A 400 -9.56 15.61 4.64
CA LEU A 400 -8.96 14.36 5.11
C LEU A 400 -7.80 13.86 4.25
N MET A 401 -7.66 14.28 3.00
CA MET A 401 -6.53 13.84 2.18
C MET A 401 -5.17 14.19 2.78
N PRO A 402 -4.93 15.41 3.33
CA PRO A 402 -3.69 15.70 4.05
C PRO A 402 -3.41 14.76 5.22
N ALA A 403 -4.45 14.23 5.87
CA ALA A 403 -4.31 13.39 7.06
C ALA A 403 -3.64 12.03 6.78
N LEU A 404 -3.53 11.62 5.51
CA LEU A 404 -2.78 10.43 5.10
C LEU A 404 -1.31 10.47 5.54
N VAL A 405 -0.69 11.65 5.48
CA VAL A 405 0.74 11.85 5.82
C VAL A 405 0.98 13.02 6.78
N MET A 406 -0.06 13.74 7.20
CA MET A 406 0.02 14.85 8.13
C MET A 406 -0.82 14.58 9.38
N ARG A 407 -0.17 14.09 10.44
CA ARG A 407 -0.83 13.81 11.72
C ARG A 407 -1.42 15.09 12.32
N SER A 408 -2.70 15.03 12.70
CA SER A 408 -3.36 16.11 13.42
C SER A 408 -3.52 15.74 14.90
N PRO A 409 -3.01 16.55 15.86
CA PRO A 409 -3.13 16.23 17.28
C PRO A 409 -4.59 16.12 17.73
N SER A 410 -4.88 15.14 18.58
CA SER A 410 -6.20 14.98 19.20
C SER A 410 -6.59 16.24 19.98
N GLY A 411 -7.84 16.67 19.83
CA GLY A 411 -8.34 17.91 20.46
C GLY A 411 -7.90 19.21 19.79
N SER A 412 -7.03 19.18 18.78
CA SER A 412 -6.74 20.36 17.94
C SER A 412 -7.96 20.78 17.12
N LEU A 413 -7.96 22.02 16.62
CA LEU A 413 -9.04 22.52 15.76
C LEU A 413 -9.28 21.63 14.52
N LEU A 414 -8.20 21.13 13.90
CA LEU A 414 -8.28 20.20 12.77
C LEU A 414 -8.83 18.84 13.21
N GLY A 415 -8.31 18.27 14.31
CA GLY A 415 -8.80 17.00 14.84
C GLY A 415 -10.29 17.03 15.19
N GLN A 416 -10.75 18.10 15.83
CA GLN A 416 -12.17 18.31 16.11
C GLN A 416 -12.99 18.46 14.82
N THR A 417 -12.48 19.24 13.86
CA THR A 417 -13.11 19.41 12.54
C THR A 417 -13.31 18.06 11.85
N TYR A 418 -12.30 17.18 11.81
CA TYR A 418 -12.42 15.88 11.14
C TYR A 418 -13.54 15.00 11.72
N HIS A 419 -13.66 14.93 13.04
CA HIS A 419 -14.75 14.18 13.67
C HIS A 419 -16.13 14.79 13.35
N LEU A 420 -16.24 16.12 13.33
CA LEU A 420 -17.50 16.81 13.04
C LEU A 420 -17.91 16.67 11.57
N ILE A 421 -16.98 16.80 10.62
CA ILE A 421 -17.30 16.69 9.19
C ILE A 421 -17.69 15.26 8.80
N VAL A 422 -17.05 14.23 9.37
CA VAL A 422 -17.45 12.82 9.15
C VAL A 422 -18.86 12.56 9.69
N ARG A 423 -19.19 13.08 10.88
CA ARG A 423 -20.55 12.98 11.42
C ARG A 423 -21.58 13.71 10.54
N ARG A 424 -21.24 14.91 10.06
CA ARG A 424 -22.13 15.67 9.18
C ARG A 424 -22.37 14.96 7.84
N GLN A 425 -21.34 14.36 7.26
CA GLN A 425 -21.41 13.53 6.06
C GLN A 425 -22.34 12.32 6.26
N ARG A 426 -22.18 11.58 7.37
CA ARG A 426 -23.08 10.48 7.75
C ARG A 426 -24.53 10.91 7.89
N LYS A 427 -24.76 12.03 8.58
CA LYS A 427 -26.09 12.62 8.76
C LYS A 427 -26.70 13.02 7.41
N TYR A 428 -25.92 13.63 6.53
CA TYR A 428 -26.37 14.01 5.19
C TYR A 428 -26.76 12.80 4.32
N GLY A 429 -25.95 11.74 4.32
CA GLY A 429 -26.32 10.50 3.64
C GLY A 429 -27.62 9.90 4.18
N THR A 430 -27.84 9.97 5.50
CA THR A 430 -29.09 9.54 6.14
C THR A 430 -30.28 10.41 5.73
N GLU A 431 -30.12 11.74 5.73
CA GLU A 431 -31.14 12.71 5.28
C GLU A 431 -31.56 12.46 3.81
N ARG A 432 -30.63 12.02 2.98
CA ARG A 432 -30.84 11.74 1.55
C ARG A 432 -31.22 10.27 1.25
N GLY A 433 -31.19 9.38 2.25
CA GLY A 433 -31.49 7.97 2.07
C GLY A 433 -30.44 7.16 1.29
N VAL A 434 -29.21 7.65 1.19
CA VAL A 434 -28.11 7.05 0.39
C VAL A 434 -26.90 6.72 1.28
N PRO A 435 -25.90 5.96 0.80
CA PRO A 435 -24.59 5.89 1.45
C PRO A 435 -23.96 7.29 1.57
N TRP A 436 -23.03 7.49 2.51
CA TRP A 436 -22.34 8.77 2.68
C TRP A 436 -20.95 8.77 2.05
N GLY A 437 -20.30 9.94 1.96
CA GLY A 437 -18.98 10.09 1.33
C GLY A 437 -19.02 11.02 0.13
N VAL A 438 -19.57 12.24 0.30
CA VAL A 438 -19.61 13.23 -0.78
C VAL A 438 -18.25 13.91 -0.90
N SER A 439 -17.70 13.90 -2.12
CA SER A 439 -16.36 14.42 -2.42
C SER A 439 -16.23 14.70 -3.92
N GLU A 440 -15.23 15.47 -4.33
CA GLU A 440 -14.97 15.71 -5.76
C GLU A 440 -14.78 14.40 -6.52
N SER A 441 -15.44 14.27 -7.67
CA SER A 441 -15.46 13.03 -8.44
C SER A 441 -16.04 13.25 -9.84
N ALA A 442 -15.84 12.26 -10.72
CA ALA A 442 -16.65 12.12 -11.91
C ALA A 442 -18.13 11.84 -11.57
N TYR A 443 -19.05 12.27 -12.43
CA TYR A 443 -20.50 12.08 -12.26
C TYR A 443 -21.18 11.78 -13.60
N ASN A 444 -22.49 11.47 -13.60
CA ASN A 444 -23.18 10.94 -14.77
C ASN A 444 -23.55 12.01 -15.84
N VAL A 445 -22.63 12.94 -16.08
CA VAL A 445 -22.66 13.84 -17.24
C VAL A 445 -21.46 13.49 -18.13
N ARG A 446 -21.69 13.46 -19.44
CA ARG A 446 -20.66 13.09 -20.42
C ARG A 446 -20.52 14.15 -21.51
N ASP A 447 -19.32 14.30 -22.03
CA ASP A 447 -19.08 15.10 -23.24
C ASP A 447 -19.47 14.32 -24.51
N LEU A 448 -19.24 14.93 -25.68
CA LEU A 448 -19.54 14.35 -26.98
C LEU A 448 -18.72 13.08 -27.25
N GLU A 449 -17.54 12.96 -26.64
CA GLU A 449 -16.69 11.77 -26.68
C GLU A 449 -17.08 10.70 -25.65
N LEU A 450 -18.19 10.87 -24.93
CA LEU A 450 -18.68 9.99 -23.87
C LEU A 450 -17.76 9.91 -22.64
N THR A 451 -16.89 10.90 -22.45
CA THR A 451 -16.05 11.02 -21.26
C THR A 451 -16.87 11.59 -20.12
N TYR A 452 -16.88 10.90 -18.99
CA TYR A 452 -17.51 11.41 -17.76
C TYR A 452 -16.84 12.71 -17.33
N GLN A 453 -17.68 13.69 -16.97
CA GLN A 453 -17.24 14.99 -16.50
C GLN A 453 -16.93 14.94 -15.00
N TYR A 454 -16.04 15.81 -14.55
CA TYR A 454 -15.60 15.91 -13.16
C TYR A 454 -16.14 17.19 -12.53
N SER A 455 -16.62 17.10 -11.29
CA SER A 455 -17.15 18.26 -10.56
C SER A 455 -16.76 18.22 -9.09
N ASN A 456 -16.88 19.38 -8.45
CA ASN A 456 -16.70 19.50 -7.01
C ASN A 456 -18.04 19.38 -6.27
N PHE A 457 -18.18 18.25 -5.57
CA PHE A 457 -19.31 17.94 -4.70
C PHE A 457 -18.91 18.09 -3.23
N GLY A 458 -19.84 18.56 -2.41
CA GLY A 458 -19.63 18.66 -0.98
C GLY A 458 -20.94 18.76 -0.23
N VAL A 459 -20.86 18.66 1.10
CA VAL A 459 -22.06 18.65 1.94
C VAL A 459 -22.51 20.08 2.26
N PRO A 460 -23.81 20.41 2.05
CA PRO A 460 -24.35 21.71 2.42
C PRO A 460 -24.10 22.06 3.89
N GLY A 461 -23.60 23.27 4.10
CA GLY A 461 -23.21 23.81 5.40
C GLY A 461 -21.74 23.62 5.78
N LEU A 462 -20.97 22.85 4.99
CA LEU A 462 -19.51 22.68 5.18
C LEU A 462 -18.67 23.48 4.17
N GLY A 463 -19.22 23.84 3.01
CA GLY A 463 -18.54 24.60 1.96
C GLY A 463 -19.02 26.05 1.81
N LEU A 464 -18.17 26.92 1.27
CA LEU A 464 -18.53 28.28 0.86
C LEU A 464 -19.26 28.33 -0.49
N LYS A 465 -19.03 27.34 -1.36
CA LYS A 465 -19.66 27.24 -2.68
C LYS A 465 -21.19 27.15 -2.57
N ARG A 466 -21.91 27.88 -3.45
CA ARG A 466 -23.38 27.79 -3.58
C ARG A 466 -23.77 26.58 -4.43
N GLY A 467 -24.98 26.05 -4.23
CA GLY A 467 -25.53 24.95 -5.04
C GLY A 467 -25.08 23.54 -4.62
N LEU A 468 -24.37 23.39 -3.49
CA LEU A 468 -23.88 22.08 -3.01
C LEU A 468 -24.98 21.04 -2.72
N SER A 469 -26.25 21.46 -2.66
CA SER A 469 -27.39 20.57 -2.43
C SER A 469 -28.04 20.02 -3.70
N GLU A 470 -27.65 20.53 -4.87
CA GLU A 470 -28.29 20.26 -6.17
C GLU A 470 -28.08 18.80 -6.62
N ASP A 471 -26.84 18.31 -6.54
CA ASP A 471 -26.49 16.94 -6.93
C ASP A 471 -26.17 16.06 -5.70
N VAL A 472 -26.43 14.76 -5.80
CA VAL A 472 -26.09 13.77 -4.77
C VAL A 472 -25.14 12.73 -5.36
N VAL A 473 -23.86 13.06 -5.37
CA VAL A 473 -22.82 12.16 -5.86
C VAL A 473 -21.99 11.65 -4.68
N VAL A 474 -21.94 10.33 -4.53
CA VAL A 474 -21.21 9.64 -3.46
C VAL A 474 -19.95 9.04 -4.04
N ALA A 475 -18.79 9.44 -3.50
CA ALA A 475 -17.48 8.95 -3.88
C ALA A 475 -16.96 7.94 -2.85
N PRO A 476 -16.87 6.64 -3.15
CA PRO A 476 -16.44 5.62 -2.19
C PRO A 476 -15.08 5.91 -1.54
N TYR A 477 -14.15 6.55 -2.25
CA TYR A 477 -12.85 6.92 -1.69
C TYR A 477 -12.94 7.89 -0.50
N ALA A 478 -14.01 8.71 -0.40
CA ALA A 478 -14.22 9.56 0.76
C ALA A 478 -14.62 8.77 2.01
N THR A 479 -15.25 7.60 1.84
CA THR A 479 -15.43 6.64 2.94
C THR A 479 -14.09 6.07 3.37
N ALA A 480 -13.19 5.77 2.42
CA ALA A 480 -11.83 5.29 2.72
C ALA A 480 -11.04 6.32 3.54
N LEU A 481 -11.08 7.61 3.15
CA LEU A 481 -10.44 8.69 3.90
C LEU A 481 -11.02 8.81 5.32
N ALA A 482 -12.34 8.65 5.49
CA ALA A 482 -13.00 8.72 6.78
C ALA A 482 -12.65 7.55 7.72
N ALA A 483 -12.12 6.43 7.21
CA ALA A 483 -11.70 5.30 8.04
C ALA A 483 -10.57 5.67 9.02
N MET A 484 -9.78 6.70 8.72
CA MET A 484 -8.77 7.25 9.65
C MET A 484 -9.39 7.94 10.88
N ILE A 485 -10.68 8.27 10.82
CA ILE A 485 -11.40 9.06 11.82
C ILE A 485 -12.45 8.23 12.56
N ASP A 486 -13.21 7.42 11.81
CA ASP A 486 -14.29 6.55 12.31
C ASP A 486 -14.32 5.24 11.49
N PRO A 487 -13.43 4.28 11.80
CA PRO A 487 -13.26 3.07 11.01
C PRO A 487 -14.49 2.16 11.04
N GLU A 488 -15.23 2.11 12.17
CA GLU A 488 -16.44 1.30 12.29
C GLU A 488 -17.54 1.83 11.37
N ALA A 489 -17.78 3.15 11.38
CA ALA A 489 -18.77 3.75 10.48
C ALA A 489 -18.37 3.62 9.01
N ALA A 490 -17.08 3.74 8.70
CA ALA A 490 -16.58 3.54 7.34
C ALA A 490 -16.80 2.11 6.84
N ALA A 491 -16.50 1.10 7.67
CA ALA A 491 -16.75 -0.31 7.35
C ALA A 491 -18.24 -0.60 7.08
N GLN A 492 -19.14 -0.08 7.93
CA GLN A 492 -20.59 -0.20 7.71
C GLN A 492 -21.04 0.48 6.42
N ASN A 493 -20.45 1.62 6.07
CA ASN A 493 -20.78 2.32 4.83
C ASN A 493 -20.27 1.59 3.59
N PHE A 494 -19.10 0.95 3.65
CA PHE A 494 -18.61 0.10 2.56
C PHE A 494 -19.55 -1.07 2.28
N LEU A 495 -20.16 -1.68 3.30
CA LEU A 495 -21.20 -2.69 3.10
C LEU A 495 -22.39 -2.12 2.31
N ARG A 496 -22.89 -0.94 2.68
CA ARG A 496 -23.98 -0.27 1.96
C ARG A 496 -23.60 0.14 0.53
N LEU A 497 -22.36 0.56 0.31
CA LEU A 497 -21.84 0.86 -1.02
C LEU A 497 -21.78 -0.41 -1.89
N THR A 498 -21.33 -1.54 -1.33
CA THR A 498 -21.32 -2.82 -2.02
C THR A 498 -22.75 -3.27 -2.37
N GLU A 499 -23.70 -3.15 -1.44
CA GLU A 499 -25.13 -3.41 -1.71
C GLU A 499 -25.71 -2.52 -2.81
N ALA A 500 -25.21 -1.29 -2.95
CA ALA A 500 -25.57 -0.36 -4.01
C ALA A 500 -24.88 -0.65 -5.36
N GLY A 501 -24.09 -1.73 -5.46
CA GLY A 501 -23.39 -2.10 -6.70
C GLY A 501 -22.13 -1.29 -6.98
N ALA A 502 -21.56 -0.64 -5.96
CA ALA A 502 -20.38 0.21 -6.11
C ALA A 502 -19.06 -0.55 -6.27
N SER A 503 -19.04 -1.87 -6.03
CA SER A 503 -17.83 -2.68 -5.95
C SER A 503 -17.53 -3.43 -7.24
N SER A 504 -16.25 -3.64 -7.52
CA SER A 504 -15.73 -4.36 -8.68
C SER A 504 -14.39 -5.04 -8.33
N ARG A 505 -13.82 -5.79 -9.28
CA ARG A 505 -12.49 -6.43 -9.15
C ARG A 505 -11.33 -5.50 -8.75
N TYR A 506 -11.46 -4.20 -9.02
CA TYR A 506 -10.41 -3.20 -8.69
C TYR A 506 -10.77 -2.37 -7.45
N GLY A 507 -11.68 -2.87 -6.62
CA GLY A 507 -12.29 -2.12 -5.53
C GLY A 507 -13.51 -1.35 -6.00
N PHE A 508 -13.78 -0.23 -5.36
CA PHE A 508 -14.98 0.57 -5.61
C PHE A 508 -14.84 1.47 -6.84
N TYR A 509 -15.94 1.67 -7.56
CA TYR A 509 -16.04 2.68 -8.62
C TYR A 509 -15.75 4.09 -8.06
N GLU A 510 -15.39 5.02 -8.95
CA GLU A 510 -15.06 6.40 -8.59
C GLU A 510 -16.22 7.11 -7.87
N ALA A 511 -17.45 6.92 -8.36
CA ALA A 511 -18.65 7.52 -7.79
C ALA A 511 -19.93 6.75 -8.11
N LEU A 512 -20.95 6.99 -7.30
CA LEU A 512 -22.36 6.68 -7.59
C LEU A 512 -23.16 7.98 -7.60
N ASP A 513 -23.91 8.21 -8.68
CA ASP A 513 -24.74 9.39 -8.87
C ASP A 513 -26.20 9.06 -8.52
N TYR A 514 -26.73 9.76 -7.51
CA TYR A 514 -28.10 9.62 -6.99
C TYR A 514 -28.97 10.86 -7.28
N THR A 515 -28.50 11.73 -8.15
CA THR A 515 -29.18 12.99 -8.51
C THR A 515 -30.51 12.75 -9.20
#